data_AF-A0A7X8PZS1-F1
#
_entry.id   AF-A0A7X8PZS1-F1
#
_cell.length_a   1.000
_cell.length_b   1.000
_cell.length_c   1.000
_cell.angle_alpha   90.00
_cell.angle_beta   90.00
_cell.angle_gamma   90.00
#
_symmetry.space_group_name_H-M   'P 1'
#
loop_
_entity.id
_entity.type
_entity.pdbx_description
1 polymer ?
#
loop_
_entity_poly.entity_id
_entity_poly.type
_entity_poly.pdbx_seq_one_letter_code
_entity_poly.pdbx_strand_id
1 'polypeptide(L)'
;MLYRYFIGTGETDIVSVEQVYELYRKGMINKTSKLYDVDKNVYVEAYEVPEFIDVFLEVYTNESKSSKLLKYIVSTVFFLLFLLISMINAFLNLGIEEMEKSTTYFLMYMIGTFLGIVLMIALVILIFTKIFKKHSAILIISSSIIMFAISTFLLVNTIGTVKAAKAKEIQKEKVTLAKIITLYEASLADDIREEDVDVEEYGEFAPLVSETQKYVMSLNRMNVGVNYLFKNIHINQIISSEVLSSSERIKQNRESIKVVLDGLMESKAEAAEAHDIYTDKIDNLAIPSSVKEEFVSAAKKNSEVEKDEKENLYDFNIKLFQRVDEMLKYYEDRVGRYTVTGNLVLFNDKSDEDNYAKLLGEYRDILEQYNKAYEASSENDERNLQILKSLLENNY
;
A
#
# COMPACT_ATOMS: atom_id res chain seq x y z
N MET A 1 -32.31 -31.89 -63.39
CA MET A 1 -33.72 -32.21 -63.63
C MET A 1 -34.46 -30.90 -63.79
N LEU A 2 -35.17 -30.71 -64.89
CA LEU A 2 -35.94 -29.48 -65.17
C LEU A 2 -37.41 -29.77 -64.90
N TYR A 3 -38.02 -29.04 -63.97
CA TYR A 3 -39.46 -29.11 -63.71
C TYR A 3 -40.14 -27.84 -64.19
N ARG A 4 -41.34 -27.94 -64.74
CA ARG A 4 -42.16 -26.77 -65.11
C ARG A 4 -43.36 -26.64 -64.20
N TYR A 5 -43.61 -25.43 -63.74
CA TYR A 5 -44.77 -25.09 -62.93
C TYR A 5 -45.65 -24.06 -63.64
N PHE A 6 -46.94 -24.35 -63.69
CA PHE A 6 -47.92 -23.50 -64.36
C PHE A 6 -48.69 -22.68 -63.31
N ILE A 7 -48.53 -21.35 -63.38
CA ILE A 7 -49.21 -20.40 -62.49
C ILE A 7 -50.19 -19.59 -63.34
N GLY A 8 -51.48 -19.91 -63.26
CA GLY A 8 -52.50 -19.29 -64.10
C GLY A 8 -52.26 -19.59 -65.59
N THR A 9 -52.01 -18.56 -66.40
CA THR A 9 -51.65 -18.68 -67.83
C THR A 9 -50.14 -18.61 -68.10
N GLY A 10 -49.32 -18.44 -67.06
CA GLY A 10 -47.86 -18.37 -67.18
C GLY A 10 -47.18 -19.71 -66.86
N GLU A 11 -46.09 -19.99 -67.56
CA GLU A 11 -45.19 -21.12 -67.32
C GLU A 11 -43.90 -20.62 -66.67
N THR A 12 -43.41 -21.32 -65.65
CA THR A 12 -42.13 -21.03 -64.99
C THR A 12 -41.31 -22.30 -64.87
N ASP A 13 -40.06 -22.23 -65.34
CA ASP A 13 -39.08 -23.28 -65.15
C ASP A 13 -38.55 -23.25 -63.70
N ILE A 14 -38.58 -24.41 -63.04
CA ILE A 14 -37.97 -24.67 -61.75
C ILE A 14 -36.63 -25.36 -62.02
N VAL A 15 -35.56 -24.60 -61.80
CA VAL A 15 -34.17 -25.03 -62.00
C VAL A 15 -33.42 -25.28 -60.68
N SER A 16 -34.02 -24.95 -59.53
CA SER A 16 -33.42 -25.21 -58.21
C SER A 16 -34.44 -25.36 -57.08
N VAL A 17 -34.00 -25.96 -55.97
CA VAL A 17 -34.79 -26.09 -54.72
C VAL A 17 -35.06 -24.72 -54.10
N GLU A 18 -34.15 -23.75 -54.21
CA GLU A 18 -34.38 -22.37 -53.76
C GLU A 18 -35.60 -21.72 -54.42
N GLN A 19 -35.80 -21.93 -55.72
CA GLN A 19 -36.97 -21.39 -56.43
C GLN A 19 -38.27 -22.02 -55.92
N VAL A 20 -38.26 -23.33 -55.62
CA VAL A 20 -39.41 -24.00 -54.99
C VAL A 20 -39.67 -23.44 -53.60
N TYR A 21 -38.63 -23.19 -52.80
CA TYR A 21 -38.75 -22.58 -51.49
C TYR A 21 -39.33 -21.16 -51.54
N GLU A 22 -38.91 -20.34 -52.51
CA GLU A 22 -39.46 -19.00 -52.70
C GLU A 22 -40.92 -19.02 -53.13
N LEU A 23 -41.28 -19.88 -54.08
CA LEU A 23 -42.65 -20.06 -54.53
C LEU A 23 -43.54 -20.57 -53.38
N TYR A 24 -43.01 -21.46 -52.53
CA TYR A 24 -43.73 -22.01 -51.37
C TYR A 24 -44.00 -20.92 -50.34
N ARG A 25 -42.98 -20.10 -50.03
CA ARG A 25 -43.12 -18.93 -49.13
C ARG A 25 -44.10 -17.88 -49.63
N LYS A 26 -44.20 -17.70 -50.95
CA LYS A 26 -45.17 -16.79 -51.57
C LYS A 26 -46.59 -17.39 -51.65
N GLY A 27 -46.79 -18.62 -51.17
CA GLY A 27 -48.07 -19.33 -51.26
C GLY A 27 -48.45 -19.73 -52.69
N MET A 28 -47.50 -19.66 -53.62
CA MET A 28 -47.73 -19.91 -55.06
C MET A 28 -47.62 -21.38 -55.42
N ILE A 29 -46.89 -22.18 -54.64
CA ILE A 29 -46.80 -23.63 -54.77
C ILE A 29 -47.09 -24.28 -53.41
N ASN A 30 -47.73 -25.44 -53.40
CA ASN A 30 -48.03 -26.20 -52.19
C ASN A 30 -47.73 -27.70 -52.42
N LYS A 31 -47.96 -28.53 -51.38
CA LYS A 31 -47.67 -29.97 -51.41
C LYS A 31 -48.31 -30.70 -52.60
N THR A 32 -49.52 -30.28 -52.98
CA THR A 32 -50.35 -30.92 -54.01
C THR A 32 -50.21 -30.25 -55.38
N SER A 33 -49.39 -29.19 -55.49
CA SER A 33 -49.12 -28.53 -56.77
C SER A 33 -48.53 -29.53 -57.76
N LYS A 34 -49.05 -29.56 -58.98
CA LYS A 34 -48.55 -30.43 -60.05
C LYS A 34 -47.37 -29.78 -60.75
N LEU A 35 -46.25 -30.49 -60.80
CA LEU A 35 -45.05 -30.13 -61.55
C LEU A 35 -44.94 -31.02 -62.78
N TYR A 36 -44.61 -30.44 -63.92
CA TYR A 36 -44.33 -31.20 -65.13
C TYR A 36 -42.84 -31.56 -65.17
N ASP A 37 -42.53 -32.85 -65.05
CA ASP A 37 -41.18 -33.41 -65.21
C ASP A 37 -40.87 -33.48 -66.71
N VAL A 38 -39.97 -32.60 -67.17
CA VAL A 38 -39.62 -32.47 -68.59
C VAL A 38 -38.90 -33.71 -69.12
N ASP A 39 -38.12 -34.37 -68.27
CA ASP A 39 -37.29 -35.52 -68.66
C ASP A 39 -38.15 -36.79 -68.81
N LYS A 40 -39.20 -36.93 -67.99
CA LYS A 40 -40.10 -38.10 -67.99
C LYS A 40 -41.43 -37.87 -68.70
N ASN A 41 -41.72 -36.64 -69.13
CA ASN A 41 -42.97 -36.23 -69.78
C ASN A 41 -44.22 -36.60 -68.97
N VAL A 42 -44.19 -36.38 -67.65
CA VAL A 42 -45.30 -36.70 -66.72
C VAL A 42 -45.51 -35.59 -65.70
N TYR A 43 -46.73 -35.49 -65.18
CA TYR A 43 -47.02 -34.65 -64.02
C TYR A 43 -46.79 -35.42 -62.72
N VAL A 44 -46.02 -34.83 -61.81
CA VAL A 44 -45.75 -35.33 -60.46
C VAL A 44 -46.21 -34.31 -59.43
N GLU A 45 -46.56 -34.73 -58.22
CA GLU A 45 -46.82 -33.77 -57.14
C GLU A 45 -45.51 -33.16 -56.65
N ALA A 46 -45.53 -31.87 -56.30
CA ALA A 46 -44.35 -31.17 -55.81
C ALA A 46 -43.75 -31.85 -54.57
N TYR A 47 -44.59 -32.46 -53.72
CA TYR A 47 -44.14 -33.24 -52.55
C TYR A 47 -43.56 -34.62 -52.90
N GLU A 48 -43.84 -35.18 -54.07
CA GLU A 48 -43.30 -36.49 -54.50
C GLU A 48 -41.89 -36.37 -55.08
N VAL A 49 -41.46 -35.14 -55.41
CA VAL A 49 -40.10 -34.88 -55.89
C VAL A 49 -39.12 -34.92 -54.70
N PRO A 50 -38.19 -35.89 -54.64
CA PRO A 50 -37.31 -36.08 -53.49
C PRO A 50 -36.50 -34.84 -53.11
N GLU A 51 -36.13 -34.03 -54.11
CA GLU A 51 -35.34 -32.80 -53.96
C GLU A 51 -36.14 -31.66 -53.30
N PHE A 52 -37.47 -31.71 -53.34
CA PHE A 52 -38.36 -30.66 -52.84
C PHE A 52 -39.07 -31.03 -51.53
N ILE A 53 -39.03 -32.30 -51.11
CA ILE A 53 -39.66 -32.79 -49.87
C ILE A 53 -39.31 -31.90 -48.67
N ASP A 54 -38.03 -31.54 -48.52
CA ASP A 54 -37.54 -30.74 -47.40
C ASP A 54 -38.17 -29.35 -47.34
N VAL A 55 -38.52 -28.75 -48.49
CA VAL A 55 -39.19 -27.45 -48.57
C VAL A 55 -40.59 -27.54 -47.95
N PHE A 56 -41.34 -28.58 -48.31
CA PHE A 56 -42.72 -28.78 -47.88
C PHE A 56 -42.86 -29.39 -46.48
N LEU A 57 -41.82 -30.05 -45.97
CA LEU A 57 -41.71 -30.45 -44.56
C LEU A 57 -41.24 -29.29 -43.66
N GLU A 58 -40.97 -28.12 -44.24
CA GLU A 58 -40.43 -26.94 -43.56
C GLU A 58 -39.08 -27.20 -42.87
N VAL A 59 -38.34 -28.21 -43.34
CA VAL A 59 -37.00 -28.58 -42.87
C VAL A 59 -35.93 -27.85 -43.68
N TYR A 60 -36.26 -27.41 -44.91
CA TYR A 60 -35.37 -26.64 -45.76
C TYR A 60 -34.99 -25.30 -45.14
N THR A 61 -33.69 -24.99 -45.16
CA THR A 61 -33.16 -23.68 -44.79
C THR A 61 -32.44 -23.07 -45.99
N ASN A 62 -32.86 -21.87 -46.43
CA ASN A 62 -32.17 -21.07 -47.47
C ASN A 62 -30.82 -20.48 -47.00
N GLU A 63 -30.19 -21.15 -46.04
CA GLU A 63 -28.94 -20.71 -45.44
C GLU A 63 -27.82 -21.60 -45.99
N SER A 64 -26.95 -21.00 -46.80
CA SER A 64 -25.82 -21.70 -47.39
C SER A 64 -24.90 -22.29 -46.30
N LYS A 65 -24.29 -23.44 -46.56
CA LYS A 65 -23.30 -24.06 -45.65
C LYS A 65 -22.18 -23.08 -45.28
N SER A 66 -21.78 -22.23 -46.22
CA SER A 66 -20.79 -21.17 -46.01
C SER A 66 -21.25 -20.11 -45.00
N SER A 67 -22.51 -19.68 -45.07
CA SER A 67 -23.10 -18.73 -44.11
C SER A 67 -23.17 -19.30 -42.69
N LYS A 68 -23.56 -20.57 -42.54
CA LYS A 68 -23.52 -21.27 -41.23
C LYS A 68 -22.10 -21.37 -40.68
N LEU A 69 -21.14 -21.78 -41.51
CA LEU A 69 -19.73 -21.89 -41.12
C LEU A 69 -19.17 -20.54 -40.64
N LEU A 70 -19.45 -19.46 -41.38
CA LEU A 70 -19.03 -18.11 -41.02
C LEU A 70 -19.58 -17.70 -39.64
N LYS A 71 -20.86 -17.98 -39.35
CA LYS A 71 -21.46 -17.69 -38.04
C LYS A 71 -20.76 -18.45 -36.90
N TYR A 72 -20.40 -19.73 -37.11
CA TYR A 72 -19.65 -20.48 -36.11
C TYR A 72 -18.23 -19.95 -35.88
N ILE A 73 -17.53 -19.55 -36.95
CA ILE A 73 -16.20 -18.93 -36.86
C ILE A 73 -16.29 -17.63 -36.05
N VAL A 74 -17.22 -16.74 -36.41
CA VAL A 74 -17.43 -15.47 -35.69
C VAL A 74 -17.82 -15.72 -34.23
N SER A 75 -18.71 -16.69 -33.97
CA SER A 75 -19.07 -17.06 -32.60
C SER A 75 -17.87 -17.52 -31.79
N THR A 76 -16.99 -18.32 -32.40
CA THR A 76 -15.76 -18.82 -31.77
C THR A 76 -14.84 -17.65 -31.39
N VAL A 77 -14.69 -16.65 -32.26
CA VAL A 77 -13.91 -15.44 -31.95
C VAL A 77 -14.51 -14.70 -30.75
N PHE A 78 -15.82 -14.48 -30.72
CA PHE A 78 -16.46 -13.81 -29.59
C PHE A 78 -16.37 -14.61 -28.28
N PHE A 79 -16.44 -15.94 -28.35
CA PHE A 79 -16.22 -16.80 -27.18
C PHE A 79 -14.79 -16.73 -26.65
N LEU A 80 -13.80 -16.69 -27.54
CA LEU A 80 -12.40 -16.52 -27.15
C LEU A 80 -12.17 -15.14 -26.50
N LEU A 81 -12.78 -14.08 -27.05
CA LEU A 81 -12.72 -12.75 -26.45
C LEU A 81 -13.43 -12.70 -25.09
N PHE A 82 -14.61 -13.31 -24.97
CA PHE A 82 -15.31 -13.46 -23.70
C PHE A 82 -14.45 -14.17 -22.66
N LEU A 83 -13.83 -15.30 -23.03
CA LEU A 83 -12.92 -16.03 -22.16
C LEU A 83 -11.74 -15.18 -21.72
N LEU A 84 -11.08 -14.49 -22.66
CA LEU A 84 -9.95 -13.62 -22.36
C LEU A 84 -10.34 -12.51 -21.38
N ILE A 85 -11.45 -11.82 -21.63
CA ILE A 85 -11.93 -10.72 -20.77
C ILE A 85 -12.27 -11.24 -19.37
N SER A 86 -12.97 -12.37 -19.27
CA SER A 86 -13.29 -12.97 -17.97
C SER A 86 -12.03 -13.38 -17.20
N MET A 87 -10.99 -13.85 -17.88
CA MET A 87 -9.69 -14.14 -17.25
C MET A 87 -8.99 -12.87 -16.74
N ILE A 88 -9.00 -11.79 -17.53
CA ILE A 88 -8.49 -10.48 -17.08
C ILE A 88 -9.28 -10.00 -15.86
N ASN A 89 -10.60 -10.14 -15.87
CA ASN A 89 -11.44 -9.71 -14.77
C ASN A 89 -11.18 -10.50 -13.48
N ALA A 90 -10.97 -11.82 -13.60
CA ALA A 90 -10.58 -12.68 -12.48
C ALA A 90 -9.22 -12.28 -11.91
N PHE A 91 -8.25 -12.00 -12.78
CA PHE A 91 -6.93 -11.50 -12.40
C PHE A 91 -7.03 -10.18 -11.62
N LEU A 92 -7.80 -9.21 -12.13
CA LEU A 92 -7.96 -7.90 -11.50
C LEU A 92 -8.69 -7.96 -10.15
N ASN A 93 -9.64 -8.88 -9.98
CA ASN A 93 -10.37 -9.03 -8.72
C ASN A 93 -9.55 -9.69 -7.62
N LEU A 94 -8.63 -10.60 -7.96
CA LEU A 94 -7.67 -11.16 -7.01
C LEU A 94 -6.55 -10.18 -6.67
N GLY A 95 -6.09 -9.43 -7.67
CA GLY A 95 -4.98 -8.49 -7.51
C GLY A 95 -3.61 -9.16 -7.45
N ILE A 96 -2.57 -8.33 -7.46
CA ILE A 96 -1.16 -8.76 -7.41
C ILE A 96 -0.77 -9.15 -5.98
N GLU A 97 -1.30 -8.48 -4.96
CA GLU A 97 -0.99 -8.75 -3.56
C GLU A 97 -1.38 -10.17 -3.13
N GLU A 98 -2.50 -10.70 -3.62
CA GLU A 98 -2.91 -12.06 -3.28
C GLU A 98 -2.04 -13.12 -3.97
N MET A 99 -1.46 -12.78 -5.13
CA MET A 99 -0.46 -13.60 -5.82
C MET A 99 0.86 -13.66 -5.02
N GLU A 100 1.26 -12.54 -4.41
CA GLU A 100 2.44 -12.45 -3.54
C GLU A 100 2.23 -13.20 -2.21
N LYS A 101 1.03 -13.12 -1.62
CA LYS A 101 0.69 -13.83 -0.38
C LYS A 101 0.55 -15.34 -0.58
N SER A 102 -0.10 -15.78 -1.66
CA SER A 102 -0.35 -17.21 -1.91
C SER A 102 -0.49 -17.53 -3.40
N THR A 103 0.64 -17.77 -4.05
CA THR A 103 0.70 -18.13 -5.48
C THR A 103 -0.12 -19.39 -5.80
N THR A 104 -0.18 -20.36 -4.89
CA THR A 104 -0.94 -21.61 -5.08
C THR A 104 -2.44 -21.36 -5.10
N TYR A 105 -2.95 -20.53 -4.19
CA TYR A 105 -4.37 -20.16 -4.16
C TYR A 105 -4.75 -19.38 -5.40
N PHE A 106 -3.93 -18.39 -5.76
CA PHE A 106 -4.09 -17.60 -6.99
C PHE A 106 -4.18 -18.49 -8.23
N LEU A 107 -3.24 -19.43 -8.40
CA LEU A 107 -3.23 -20.35 -9.54
C LEU A 107 -4.49 -21.23 -9.59
N MET A 108 -4.89 -21.82 -8.45
CA MET A 108 -6.11 -22.65 -8.37
C MET A 108 -7.36 -21.85 -8.73
N TYR A 109 -7.48 -20.61 -8.26
CA TYR A 109 -8.61 -19.74 -8.59
C TYR A 109 -8.67 -19.42 -10.09
N MET A 110 -7.52 -19.10 -10.70
CA MET A 110 -7.44 -18.80 -12.13
C MET A 110 -7.81 -20.02 -12.99
N ILE A 111 -7.31 -21.22 -12.64
CA ILE A 111 -7.66 -22.47 -13.31
C ILE A 111 -9.15 -22.79 -13.14
N GLY A 112 -9.68 -22.65 -11.92
CA GLY A 112 -11.09 -22.88 -11.63
C GLY A 112 -12.00 -21.95 -12.45
N THR A 113 -11.62 -20.69 -12.56
CA THR A 113 -12.34 -19.69 -13.37
C THR A 113 -12.29 -20.05 -14.85
N PHE A 114 -11.12 -20.39 -15.39
CA PHE A 114 -10.97 -20.84 -16.77
C PHE A 114 -11.86 -22.04 -17.09
N LEU A 115 -11.81 -23.09 -16.26
CA LEU A 115 -12.62 -24.30 -16.45
C LEU A 115 -14.12 -23.98 -16.37
N GLY A 116 -14.54 -23.15 -15.43
CA GLY A 116 -15.94 -22.72 -15.29
C GLY A 116 -16.46 -22.01 -16.54
N ILE A 117 -15.66 -21.09 -17.10
CA ILE A 117 -16.01 -20.35 -18.33
C ILE A 117 -16.09 -21.29 -19.54
N VAL A 118 -15.11 -22.17 -19.72
CA VAL A 118 -15.09 -23.13 -20.83
C VAL A 118 -16.29 -24.07 -20.76
N LEU A 119 -16.63 -24.58 -19.57
CA LEU A 119 -17.81 -25.40 -19.34
C LEU A 119 -19.10 -24.63 -19.67
N MET A 120 -19.20 -23.36 -19.29
CA MET A 120 -20.35 -22.52 -19.60
C MET A 120 -20.51 -22.34 -21.12
N ILE A 121 -19.43 -22.04 -21.85
CA ILE A 121 -19.45 -21.93 -23.32
C ILE A 121 -19.91 -23.25 -23.95
N ALA A 122 -19.35 -24.38 -23.52
CA ALA A 122 -19.72 -25.70 -24.01
C ALA A 122 -21.21 -26.00 -23.78
N LEU A 123 -21.73 -25.64 -22.60
CA LEU A 123 -23.13 -25.85 -22.23
C LEU A 123 -24.07 -25.00 -23.08
N VAL A 124 -23.72 -23.74 -23.35
CA VAL A 124 -24.49 -22.86 -24.25
C VAL A 124 -24.56 -23.44 -25.66
N ILE A 125 -23.42 -23.88 -26.21
CA ILE A 125 -23.36 -24.51 -27.53
C ILE A 125 -24.25 -25.78 -27.55
N LEU A 126 -24.10 -26.66 -26.56
CA LEU A 126 -24.88 -27.90 -26.46
C LEU A 126 -26.39 -27.65 -26.41
N ILE A 127 -26.85 -26.68 -25.62
CA ILE A 127 -28.27 -26.31 -25.51
C ILE A 127 -28.80 -25.86 -26.87
N PHE A 128 -28.12 -24.92 -27.53
CA PHE A 128 -28.59 -24.37 -28.80
C PHE A 128 -28.53 -25.36 -29.95
N THR A 129 -27.51 -26.23 -29.99
CA THR A 129 -27.39 -27.28 -31.00
C THR A 129 -28.43 -28.39 -30.80
N LYS A 130 -28.74 -28.78 -29.56
CA LYS A 130 -29.66 -29.91 -29.28
C LYS A 130 -31.14 -29.51 -29.37
N ILE A 131 -31.50 -28.33 -28.88
CA ILE A 131 -32.90 -27.89 -28.75
C ILE A 131 -33.37 -27.13 -30.00
N PHE A 132 -32.55 -26.20 -30.52
CA PHE A 132 -32.96 -25.24 -31.55
C PHE A 132 -32.36 -25.55 -32.93
N LYS A 133 -32.24 -26.84 -33.28
CA LYS A 133 -31.54 -27.37 -34.48
C LYS A 133 -31.60 -26.47 -35.73
N LYS A 134 -32.77 -25.92 -36.06
CA LYS A 134 -33.02 -25.05 -37.25
C LYS A 134 -32.40 -23.64 -37.15
N HIS A 135 -32.31 -23.06 -35.95
CA HIS A 135 -31.82 -21.69 -35.71
C HIS A 135 -30.54 -21.62 -34.85
N SER A 136 -29.94 -22.78 -34.56
CA SER A 136 -28.79 -22.93 -33.66
C SER A 136 -27.63 -21.98 -34.00
N ALA A 137 -27.25 -21.83 -35.27
CA ALA A 137 -26.15 -20.97 -35.68
C ALA A 137 -26.39 -19.48 -35.36
N ILE A 138 -27.63 -18.99 -35.50
CA ILE A 138 -28.00 -17.61 -35.18
C ILE A 138 -28.04 -17.40 -33.66
N LEU A 139 -28.59 -18.36 -32.91
CA LEU A 139 -28.66 -18.26 -31.46
C LEU A 139 -27.27 -18.31 -30.82
N ILE A 140 -26.37 -19.14 -31.33
CA ILE A 140 -24.99 -19.24 -30.84
C ILE A 140 -24.25 -17.92 -31.07
N ILE A 141 -24.29 -17.34 -32.28
CA ILE A 141 -23.61 -16.05 -32.54
C ILE A 141 -24.22 -14.90 -31.73
N SER A 142 -25.54 -14.84 -31.59
CA SER A 142 -26.19 -13.83 -30.75
C SER A 142 -25.77 -13.98 -29.28
N SER A 143 -25.73 -15.21 -28.77
CA SER A 143 -25.32 -15.47 -27.38
C SER A 143 -23.85 -15.13 -27.14
N SER A 144 -22.96 -15.42 -28.09
CA SER A 144 -21.53 -15.11 -27.96
C SER A 144 -21.29 -13.59 -27.94
N ILE A 145 -22.03 -12.83 -28.76
CA ILE A 145 -21.96 -11.36 -28.77
C ILE A 145 -22.49 -10.79 -27.44
N ILE A 146 -23.61 -11.31 -26.94
CA ILE A 146 -24.20 -10.86 -25.65
C ILE A 146 -23.25 -11.16 -24.49
N MET A 147 -22.70 -12.37 -24.41
CA MET A 147 -21.73 -12.73 -23.37
C MET A 147 -20.48 -11.86 -23.42
N PHE A 148 -19.95 -11.60 -24.62
CA PHE A 148 -18.83 -10.68 -24.82
C PHE A 148 -19.18 -9.27 -24.31
N ALA A 149 -20.34 -8.71 -24.68
CA ALA A 149 -20.75 -7.38 -24.26
C ALA A 149 -20.91 -7.27 -22.73
N ILE A 150 -21.53 -8.27 -22.09
CA ILE A 150 -21.68 -8.34 -20.63
C ILE A 150 -20.31 -8.40 -19.96
N SER A 151 -19.40 -9.27 -20.44
CA SER A 151 -18.06 -9.38 -19.86
C SER A 151 -17.25 -8.08 -19.97
N THR A 152 -17.38 -7.37 -21.09
CA THR A 152 -16.71 -6.09 -21.31
C THR A 152 -17.23 -5.03 -20.34
N PHE A 153 -18.55 -4.98 -20.12
CA PHE A 153 -19.15 -4.08 -19.15
C PHE A 153 -18.67 -4.37 -17.72
N LEU A 154 -18.61 -5.65 -17.33
CA LEU A 154 -18.09 -6.07 -16.03
C LEU A 154 -16.61 -5.72 -15.86
N LEU A 155 -15.80 -5.86 -16.90
CA LEU A 155 -14.38 -5.48 -16.88
C LEU A 155 -14.21 -3.98 -16.66
N VAL A 156 -14.96 -3.14 -17.39
CA VAL A 156 -14.90 -1.67 -17.22
C VAL A 156 -15.28 -1.27 -15.80
N ASN A 157 -16.33 -1.87 -15.24
CA ASN A 157 -16.72 -1.63 -13.86
C ASN A 157 -15.63 -2.04 -12.87
N THR A 158 -15.03 -3.22 -13.07
CA THR A 158 -13.96 -3.74 -12.21
C THR A 158 -12.71 -2.87 -12.26
N ILE A 159 -12.33 -2.37 -13.44
CA ILE A 159 -11.23 -1.40 -13.56
C ILE A 159 -11.57 -0.12 -12.79
N GLY A 160 -12.81 0.36 -12.86
CA GLY A 160 -13.27 1.52 -12.11
C GLY A 160 -13.18 1.32 -10.60
N THR A 161 -13.63 0.18 -10.09
CA THR A 161 -13.57 -0.14 -8.65
C THR A 161 -12.14 -0.30 -8.15
N VAL A 162 -11.28 -1.01 -8.89
CA VAL A 162 -9.86 -1.18 -8.54
C VAL A 162 -9.13 0.17 -8.52
N LYS A 163 -9.35 1.02 -9.52
CA LYS A 163 -8.77 2.38 -9.53
C LYS A 163 -9.25 3.22 -8.35
N ALA A 164 -10.54 3.16 -8.01
CA ALA A 164 -11.09 3.91 -6.90
C ALA A 164 -10.56 3.40 -5.54
N ALA A 165 -10.41 2.09 -5.38
CA ALA A 165 -9.82 1.49 -4.19
C ALA A 165 -8.35 1.93 -4.02
N LYS A 166 -7.55 1.81 -5.08
CA LYS A 166 -6.14 2.22 -5.08
C LYS A 166 -5.97 3.72 -4.81
N ALA A 167 -6.84 4.57 -5.36
CA ALA A 167 -6.81 6.00 -5.09
C ALA A 167 -7.08 6.33 -3.61
N LYS A 168 -8.02 5.61 -2.96
CA LYS A 168 -8.29 5.76 -1.53
C LYS A 168 -7.11 5.31 -0.68
N GLU A 169 -6.48 4.19 -1.04
CA GLU A 169 -5.30 3.66 -0.34
C GLU A 169 -4.13 4.64 -0.40
N ILE A 170 -3.79 5.14 -1.59
CA ILE A 170 -2.78 6.20 -1.81
C ILE A 170 -3.10 7.44 -0.97
N GLN A 171 -4.37 7.84 -0.90
CA GLN A 171 -4.77 9.00 -0.08
C GLN A 171 -4.57 8.73 1.41
N LYS A 172 -4.91 7.54 1.91
CA LYS A 172 -4.69 7.15 3.31
C LYS A 172 -3.20 7.08 3.65
N GLU A 173 -2.39 6.52 2.76
CA GLU A 173 -0.93 6.47 2.90
C GLU A 173 -0.35 7.89 2.99
N LYS A 174 -0.74 8.80 2.07
CA LYS A 174 -0.32 10.21 2.10
C LYS A 174 -0.68 10.89 3.42
N VAL A 175 -1.91 10.73 3.89
CA VAL A 175 -2.39 11.34 5.15
C VAL A 175 -1.66 10.76 6.36
N THR A 176 -1.39 9.45 6.36
CA THR A 176 -0.62 8.77 7.41
C THR A 176 0.81 9.32 7.48
N LEU A 177 1.51 9.37 6.35
CA LEU A 177 2.89 9.86 6.29
C LEU A 177 2.97 11.34 6.68
N ALA A 178 2.02 12.16 6.24
CA ALA A 178 1.92 13.55 6.67
C ALA A 178 1.73 13.66 8.20
N LYS A 179 0.86 12.83 8.79
CA LYS A 179 0.66 12.82 10.24
C LYS A 179 1.92 12.44 11.00
N ILE A 180 2.68 11.46 10.52
CA ILE A 180 3.95 11.07 11.14
C ILE A 180 4.95 12.23 11.10
N ILE A 181 5.07 12.93 9.97
CA ILE A 181 5.91 14.14 9.87
C ILE A 181 5.48 15.19 10.89
N THR A 182 4.17 15.45 11.02
CA THR A 182 3.64 16.40 12.01
C THR A 182 3.94 15.98 13.45
N LEU A 183 3.95 14.68 13.76
CA LEU A 183 4.34 14.19 15.08
C LEU A 183 5.82 14.48 15.39
N TYR A 184 6.72 14.27 14.42
CA TYR A 184 8.12 14.66 14.56
C TYR A 184 8.29 16.18 14.70
N GLU A 185 7.59 16.98 13.91
CA GLU A 185 7.61 18.45 14.02
C GLU A 185 7.14 18.94 15.40
N ALA A 186 6.03 18.39 15.90
CA ALA A 186 5.49 18.74 17.21
C ALA A 186 6.44 18.31 18.34
N SER A 187 7.17 17.21 18.17
CA SER A 187 8.19 16.78 19.10
C SER A 187 9.38 17.73 19.14
N LEU A 188 9.87 18.20 17.99
CA LEU A 188 10.96 19.18 17.92
C LEU A 188 10.57 20.56 18.49
N ALA A 189 9.28 20.90 18.43
CA ALA A 189 8.74 22.14 18.96
C ALA A 189 8.26 22.05 20.42
N ASP A 190 8.42 20.90 21.10
CA ASP A 190 7.92 20.63 22.45
C ASP A 190 6.40 20.85 22.65
N ASP A 191 5.57 20.72 21.60
CA ASP A 191 4.09 20.86 21.64
C ASP A 191 3.36 19.56 21.28
N ILE A 192 4.01 18.41 21.45
CA ILE A 192 3.38 17.12 21.17
C ILE A 192 2.30 16.79 22.21
N ARG A 193 1.13 16.38 21.73
CA ARG A 193 -0.01 15.97 22.53
C ARG A 193 -0.45 14.56 22.16
N GLU A 194 -1.01 13.87 23.16
CA GLU A 194 -1.71 12.62 22.92
C GLU A 194 -2.99 12.92 22.16
N GLU A 195 -3.18 12.20 21.06
CA GLU A 195 -4.33 12.32 20.17
C GLU A 195 -4.82 10.91 19.84
N ASP A 196 -6.14 10.75 19.77
CA ASP A 196 -6.73 9.49 19.35
C ASP A 196 -6.40 9.22 17.88
N VAL A 197 -5.85 8.04 17.59
CA VAL A 197 -5.55 7.60 16.23
C VAL A 197 -6.80 7.00 15.60
N ASP A 198 -7.40 7.74 14.67
CA ASP A 198 -8.63 7.32 13.99
C ASP A 198 -8.36 6.23 12.93
N VAL A 199 -8.89 5.02 13.18
CA VAL A 199 -8.80 3.88 12.26
C VAL A 199 -9.54 4.16 10.94
N GLU A 200 -10.57 5.01 10.94
CA GLU A 200 -11.29 5.37 9.72
C GLU A 200 -10.41 6.22 8.79
N GLU A 201 -9.66 7.17 9.36
CA GLU A 201 -8.73 8.06 8.66
C GLU A 201 -7.52 7.29 8.10
N TYR A 202 -6.81 6.54 8.94
CA TYR A 202 -5.53 5.93 8.57
C TYR A 202 -5.64 4.47 8.07
N GLY A 203 -6.77 3.79 8.31
CA GLY A 203 -6.97 2.40 7.88
C GLY A 203 -5.92 1.45 8.45
N GLU A 204 -5.31 0.63 7.57
CA GLU A 204 -4.28 -0.33 7.96
C GLU A 204 -2.96 0.31 8.44
N PHE A 205 -2.76 1.60 8.18
CA PHE A 205 -1.59 2.34 8.62
C PHE A 205 -1.74 2.96 10.02
N ALA A 206 -2.94 2.91 10.63
CA ALA A 206 -3.18 3.42 11.98
C ALA A 206 -2.17 2.92 13.03
N PRO A 207 -1.76 1.63 13.04
CA PRO A 207 -0.73 1.15 13.96
C PRO A 207 0.61 1.89 13.82
N LEU A 208 1.00 2.27 12.60
CA LEU A 208 2.26 2.99 12.36
C LEU A 208 2.22 4.40 12.97
N VAL A 209 1.09 5.10 12.84
CA VAL A 209 0.88 6.41 13.50
C VAL A 209 0.92 6.26 15.02
N SER A 210 0.22 5.26 15.56
CA SER A 210 0.15 5.02 17.01
C SER A 210 1.51 4.70 17.62
N GLU A 211 2.30 3.81 17.00
CA GLU A 211 3.63 3.49 17.51
C GLU A 211 4.60 4.67 17.35
N THR A 212 4.47 5.46 16.29
CA THR A 212 5.29 6.67 16.14
C THR A 212 4.93 7.74 17.17
N GLN A 213 3.64 7.97 17.45
CA GLN A 213 3.20 8.90 18.51
C GLN A 213 3.73 8.49 19.88
N LYS A 214 3.63 7.19 20.23
CA LYS A 214 4.18 6.67 21.50
C LYS A 214 5.68 6.91 21.61
N TYR A 215 6.41 6.69 20.53
CA TYR A 215 7.85 6.90 20.48
C TYR A 215 8.23 8.37 20.74
N VAL A 216 7.70 9.31 19.95
CA VAL A 216 8.02 10.74 20.12
C VAL A 216 7.54 11.28 21.49
N MET A 217 6.41 10.81 22.01
CA MET A 217 5.96 11.17 23.35
C MET A 217 6.89 10.61 24.44
N SER A 218 7.44 9.42 24.24
CA SER A 218 8.41 8.83 25.16
C SER A 218 9.67 9.70 25.24
N LEU A 219 10.20 10.10 24.08
CA LEU A 219 11.35 11.00 24.01
C LEU A 219 11.07 12.35 24.66
N ASN A 220 9.90 12.95 24.40
CA ASN A 220 9.51 14.21 25.05
C ASN A 220 9.42 14.07 26.59
N ARG A 221 8.83 12.98 27.08
CA ARG A 221 8.77 12.70 28.53
C ARG A 221 10.17 12.58 29.15
N MET A 222 11.11 11.94 28.46
CA MET A 222 12.51 11.85 28.91
C MET A 222 13.17 13.23 28.96
N ASN A 223 13.01 14.04 27.91
CA ASN A 223 13.54 15.41 27.90
C ASN A 223 12.98 16.26 29.06
N VAL A 224 11.68 16.15 29.34
CA VAL A 224 11.04 16.81 30.49
C VAL A 224 11.59 16.28 31.83
N GLY A 225 11.80 14.97 31.93
CA GLY A 225 12.39 14.32 33.11
C GLY A 225 13.80 14.83 33.39
N VAL A 226 14.66 14.85 32.36
CA VAL A 226 16.02 15.41 32.41
C VAL A 226 16.00 16.89 32.81
N ASN A 227 15.11 17.70 32.23
CA ASN A 227 14.93 19.10 32.63
C ASN A 227 14.52 19.25 34.10
N TYR A 228 13.78 18.29 34.66
CA TYR A 228 13.40 18.30 36.09
C TYR A 228 14.57 17.94 37.00
N LEU A 229 15.49 17.05 36.58
CA LEU A 229 16.73 16.76 37.31
C LEU A 229 17.52 18.05 37.56
N PHE A 230 17.52 18.96 36.59
CA PHE A 230 18.25 20.23 36.70
C PHE A 230 17.49 21.34 37.45
N LYS A 231 16.15 21.30 37.55
CA LYS A 231 15.36 22.34 38.24
C LYS A 231 15.69 22.48 39.73
N ASN A 232 16.08 21.38 40.37
CA ASN A 232 16.42 21.36 41.80
C ASN A 232 17.90 21.67 42.06
N ILE A 233 18.71 21.76 41.01
CA ILE A 233 20.09 22.24 41.09
C ILE A 233 20.10 23.69 40.59
N HIS A 234 20.22 24.65 41.49
CA HIS A 234 20.56 26.01 41.08
C HIS A 234 21.99 26.01 40.52
N ILE A 235 22.17 25.75 39.21
CA ILE A 235 23.48 25.62 38.55
C ILE A 235 24.35 26.86 38.78
N ASN A 236 23.72 28.02 38.76
CA ASN A 236 24.24 29.35 39.09
C ASN A 236 24.63 29.52 40.59
N GLN A 237 24.31 28.55 41.44
CA GLN A 237 24.72 28.51 42.85
C GLN A 237 25.76 27.41 43.14
N ILE A 238 25.98 26.43 42.26
CA ILE A 238 26.86 25.27 42.53
C ILE A 238 28.27 25.71 42.95
N ILE A 239 28.81 26.76 42.33
CA ILE A 239 30.16 27.29 42.60
C ILE A 239 30.05 28.76 43.10
N SER A 240 28.96 29.10 43.78
CA SER A 240 28.78 30.44 44.36
C SER A 240 29.63 30.64 45.61
N SER A 241 29.95 31.89 45.94
CA SER A 241 30.65 32.24 47.19
C SER A 241 29.92 31.74 48.45
N GLU A 242 28.59 31.69 48.41
CA GLU A 242 27.75 31.20 49.50
C GLU A 242 27.88 29.68 49.70
N VAL A 243 28.07 28.93 48.62
CA VAL A 243 28.29 27.48 48.68
C VAL A 243 29.74 27.19 49.07
N LEU A 244 30.69 27.81 48.39
CA LEU A 244 32.12 27.55 48.57
C LEU A 244 32.66 28.01 49.94
N SER A 245 31.93 28.85 50.68
CA SER A 245 32.32 29.28 52.03
C SER A 245 31.94 28.28 53.14
N SER A 246 31.21 27.20 52.82
CA SER A 246 30.75 26.22 53.80
C SER A 246 30.99 24.79 53.32
N SER A 247 31.81 24.02 54.07
CA SER A 247 32.03 22.59 53.82
C SER A 247 30.72 21.78 53.77
N GLU A 248 29.75 22.12 54.62
CA GLU A 248 28.46 21.45 54.64
C GLU A 248 27.66 21.69 53.35
N ARG A 249 27.68 22.91 52.83
CA ARG A 249 26.98 23.24 51.57
C ARG A 249 27.66 22.62 50.36
N ILE A 250 28.99 22.54 50.36
CA ILE A 250 29.74 21.81 49.33
C ILE A 250 29.31 20.34 49.32
N LYS A 251 29.25 19.68 50.48
CA LYS A 251 28.76 18.28 50.59
C LYS A 251 27.33 18.12 50.10
N GLN A 252 26.42 19.00 50.49
CA GLN A 252 25.03 18.99 50.02
C GLN A 252 24.93 19.07 48.49
N ASN A 253 25.71 19.97 47.88
CA ASN A 253 25.74 20.07 46.42
C ASN A 253 26.32 18.84 45.72
N ARG A 254 27.35 18.22 46.32
CA ARG A 254 27.90 16.94 45.81
C ARG A 254 26.87 15.81 45.85
N GLU A 255 26.07 15.72 46.91
CA GLU A 255 24.95 14.76 46.98
C GLU A 255 23.88 15.06 45.92
N SER A 256 23.53 16.33 45.68
CA SER A 256 22.61 16.71 44.59
C SER A 256 23.14 16.34 43.21
N ILE A 257 24.45 16.48 42.97
CA ILE A 257 25.09 16.06 41.72
C ILE A 257 24.99 14.54 41.53
N LYS A 258 25.16 13.74 42.59
CA LYS A 258 24.97 12.29 42.48
C LYS A 258 23.55 11.92 42.04
N VAL A 259 22.54 12.58 42.60
CA VAL A 259 21.14 12.38 42.17
C VAL A 259 20.97 12.68 40.68
N VAL A 260 21.60 13.73 40.17
CA VAL A 260 21.55 14.06 38.74
C VAL A 260 22.33 13.06 37.90
N LEU A 261 23.49 12.59 38.35
CA LEU A 261 24.26 11.56 37.66
C LEU A 261 23.47 10.25 37.55
N ASP A 262 22.86 9.81 38.65
CA ASP A 262 22.03 8.60 38.67
C ASP A 262 20.82 8.75 37.73
N GLY A 263 20.13 9.91 37.79
CA GLY A 263 19.01 10.21 36.90
C GLY A 263 19.40 10.28 35.42
N LEU A 264 20.58 10.84 35.10
CA LEU A 264 21.09 10.85 33.72
C LEU A 264 21.43 9.46 33.21
N MET A 265 21.97 8.58 34.07
CA MET A 265 22.23 7.18 33.70
C MET A 265 20.94 6.40 33.46
N GLU A 266 19.92 6.61 34.30
CA GLU A 266 18.59 6.02 34.12
C GLU A 266 17.94 6.50 32.81
N SER A 267 17.88 7.82 32.58
CA SER A 267 17.33 8.40 31.35
C SER A 267 18.11 7.97 30.09
N LYS A 268 19.43 7.78 30.18
CA LYS A 268 20.24 7.23 29.08
C LYS A 268 19.78 5.81 28.70
N ALA A 269 19.58 4.95 29.70
CA ALA A 269 19.15 3.57 29.47
C ALA A 269 17.73 3.52 28.90
N GLU A 270 16.80 4.31 29.45
CA GLU A 270 15.42 4.38 28.97
C GLU A 270 15.34 4.90 27.53
N ALA A 271 16.14 5.91 27.16
CA ALA A 271 16.19 6.44 25.81
C ALA A 271 16.66 5.39 24.80
N ALA A 272 17.75 4.68 25.11
CA ALA A 272 18.27 3.62 24.25
C ALA A 272 17.22 2.50 24.02
N GLU A 273 16.51 2.10 25.08
CA GLU A 273 15.44 1.10 25.00
C GLU A 273 14.26 1.59 24.14
N ALA A 274 13.88 2.87 24.22
CA ALA A 274 12.78 3.41 23.42
C ALA A 274 13.06 3.37 21.91
N HIS A 275 14.30 3.65 21.48
CA HIS A 275 14.71 3.50 20.07
C HIS A 275 14.60 2.04 19.60
N ASP A 276 15.07 1.09 20.41
CA ASP A 276 15.04 -0.34 20.06
C ASP A 276 13.60 -0.86 19.99
N ILE A 277 12.76 -0.52 20.96
CA ILE A 277 11.34 -0.89 20.96
C ILE A 277 10.61 -0.32 19.74
N TYR A 278 10.86 0.95 19.40
CA TYR A 278 10.21 1.58 18.24
C TYR A 278 10.57 0.87 16.94
N THR A 279 11.87 0.68 16.69
CA THR A 279 12.39 0.03 15.48
C THR A 279 11.90 -1.40 15.31
N ASP A 280 11.88 -2.19 16.38
CA ASP A 280 11.33 -3.54 16.36
C ASP A 280 9.84 -3.55 16.05
N LYS A 281 9.07 -2.63 16.64
CA LYS A 281 7.62 -2.59 16.42
C LYS A 281 7.26 -2.22 15.00
N ILE A 282 7.84 -1.15 14.45
CA ILE A 282 7.49 -0.68 13.10
C ILE A 282 7.86 -1.69 12.01
N ASP A 283 8.90 -2.50 12.21
CA ASP A 283 9.30 -3.57 11.27
C ASP A 283 8.25 -4.68 11.17
N ASN A 284 7.67 -5.02 12.31
CA ASN A 284 6.76 -6.13 12.48
C ASN A 284 5.30 -5.76 12.22
N LEU A 285 5.00 -4.50 11.90
CA LEU A 285 3.65 -4.07 11.55
C LEU A 285 3.17 -4.75 10.25
N ALA A 286 1.88 -5.08 10.21
CA ALA A 286 1.20 -5.58 9.02
C ALA A 286 0.80 -4.40 8.11
N ILE A 287 1.79 -3.75 7.50
CA ILE A 287 1.61 -2.65 6.53
C ILE A 287 2.14 -3.06 5.15
N PRO A 288 1.67 -2.42 4.05
CA PRO A 288 2.14 -2.65 2.69
C PRO A 288 3.67 -2.61 2.54
N SER A 289 4.19 -3.48 1.66
CA SER A 289 5.64 -3.62 1.43
C SER A 289 6.30 -2.34 0.92
N SER A 290 5.60 -1.53 0.11
CA SER A 290 6.09 -0.23 -0.37
C SER A 290 6.46 0.70 0.79
N VAL A 291 5.61 0.78 1.82
CA VAL A 291 5.87 1.59 3.02
C VAL A 291 7.00 0.98 3.86
N LYS A 292 7.11 -0.35 3.92
CA LYS A 292 8.23 -0.99 4.64
C LYS A 292 9.58 -0.68 4.01
N GLU A 293 9.67 -0.80 2.69
CA GLU A 293 10.93 -0.64 1.95
C GLU A 293 11.44 0.80 1.95
N GLU A 294 10.56 1.79 1.83
CA GLU A 294 10.96 3.19 1.79
C GLU A 294 10.93 3.84 3.17
N PHE A 295 9.76 3.86 3.81
CA PHE A 295 9.53 4.68 5.00
C PHE A 295 10.06 4.02 6.27
N VAL A 296 9.71 2.76 6.52
CA VAL A 296 10.18 2.06 7.74
C VAL A 296 11.69 1.89 7.71
N SER A 297 12.27 1.57 6.55
CA SER A 297 13.73 1.51 6.42
C SER A 297 14.41 2.85 6.71
N ALA A 298 13.83 3.97 6.24
CA ALA A 298 14.36 5.30 6.54
C ALA A 298 14.21 5.65 8.03
N ALA A 299 13.04 5.38 8.62
CA ALA A 299 12.77 5.61 10.04
C ALA A 299 13.72 4.81 10.94
N LYS A 300 14.00 3.54 10.61
CA LYS A 300 14.97 2.71 11.34
C LYS A 300 16.37 3.29 11.32
N LYS A 301 16.87 3.63 10.12
CA LYS A 301 18.18 4.23 9.96
C LYS A 301 18.30 5.55 10.74
N ASN A 302 17.24 6.37 10.71
CA ASN A 302 17.23 7.62 11.46
C ASN A 302 17.19 7.37 12.97
N SER A 303 16.42 6.39 13.44
CA SER A 303 16.36 6.00 14.85
C SER A 303 17.71 5.48 15.37
N GLU A 304 18.48 4.75 14.57
CA GLU A 304 19.84 4.33 14.94
C GLU A 304 20.79 5.53 15.08
N VAL A 305 20.74 6.49 14.15
CA VAL A 305 21.54 7.72 14.22
C VAL A 305 21.15 8.56 15.44
N GLU A 306 19.84 8.76 15.65
CA GLU A 306 19.32 9.51 16.80
C GLU A 306 19.74 8.85 18.12
N LYS A 307 19.69 7.52 18.20
CA LYS A 307 20.15 6.75 19.37
C LYS A 307 21.61 7.05 19.70
N ASP A 308 22.51 6.93 18.72
CA ASP A 308 23.94 7.19 18.91
C ASP A 308 24.20 8.65 19.33
N GLU A 309 23.48 9.60 18.76
CA GLU A 309 23.58 11.02 19.12
C GLU A 309 23.12 11.30 20.55
N LYS A 310 21.95 10.79 20.93
CA LYS A 310 21.41 10.94 22.28
C LYS A 310 22.32 10.28 23.31
N GLU A 311 22.82 9.07 23.04
CA GLU A 311 23.79 8.39 23.91
C GLU A 311 25.05 9.24 24.13
N ASN A 312 25.60 9.84 23.07
CA ASN A 312 26.75 10.74 23.15
C ASN A 312 26.44 11.99 23.98
N LEU A 313 25.26 12.61 23.81
CA LEU A 313 24.84 13.77 24.60
C LEU A 313 24.68 13.43 26.09
N TYR A 314 24.12 12.26 26.42
CA TYR A 314 24.07 11.77 27.80
C TYR A 314 25.47 11.56 28.38
N ASP A 315 26.39 10.94 27.63
CA ASP A 315 27.76 10.71 28.08
C ASP A 315 28.51 12.02 28.35
N PHE A 316 28.32 13.04 27.53
CA PHE A 316 28.88 14.36 27.78
C PHE A 316 28.26 15.02 29.02
N ASN A 317 26.94 14.96 29.20
CA ASN A 317 26.28 15.48 30.40
C ASN A 317 26.79 14.79 31.66
N ILE A 318 26.90 13.47 31.66
CA ILE A 318 27.47 12.69 32.77
C ILE A 318 28.89 13.15 33.07
N LYS A 319 29.76 13.27 32.05
CA LYS A 319 31.15 13.74 32.21
C LYS A 319 31.22 15.17 32.76
N LEU A 320 30.35 16.07 32.33
CA LEU A 320 30.26 17.45 32.84
C LEU A 320 29.95 17.44 34.33
N PHE A 321 28.90 16.72 34.75
CA PHE A 321 28.51 16.64 36.17
C PHE A 321 29.54 15.91 37.03
N GLN A 322 30.21 14.88 36.51
CA GLN A 322 31.36 14.26 37.18
C GLN A 322 32.49 15.27 37.42
N ARG A 323 32.79 16.11 36.41
CA ARG A 323 33.81 17.15 36.55
C ARG A 323 33.41 18.23 37.55
N VAL A 324 32.11 18.57 37.62
CA VAL A 324 31.59 19.48 38.66
C VAL A 324 31.72 18.86 40.05
N ASP A 325 31.43 17.57 40.24
CA ASP A 325 31.68 16.88 41.53
C ASP A 325 33.16 16.92 41.92
N GLU A 326 34.07 16.66 40.98
CA GLU A 326 35.51 16.74 41.21
C GLU A 326 35.96 18.15 41.61
N MET A 327 35.41 19.20 40.96
CA MET A 327 35.67 20.59 41.33
C MET A 327 35.15 20.90 42.75
N LEU A 328 33.95 20.44 43.11
CA LEU A 328 33.42 20.60 44.47
C LEU A 328 34.23 19.84 45.51
N LYS A 329 34.65 18.61 45.20
CA LYS A 329 35.54 17.84 46.07
C LYS A 329 36.88 18.54 46.27
N TYR A 330 37.42 19.15 45.21
CA TYR A 330 38.64 19.93 45.28
C TYR A 330 38.54 21.09 46.28
N TYR A 331 37.39 21.77 46.31
CA TYR A 331 37.07 22.79 47.31
C TYR A 331 36.87 22.20 48.71
N GLU A 332 36.14 21.09 48.83
CA GLU A 332 35.90 20.38 50.09
C GLU A 332 37.20 20.02 50.81
N ASP A 333 38.17 19.46 50.06
CA ASP A 333 39.46 19.02 50.58
C ASP A 333 40.37 20.19 51.02
N ARG A 334 40.02 21.42 50.62
CA ARG A 334 40.86 22.63 50.78
C ARG A 334 40.17 23.76 51.53
N VAL A 335 39.11 23.48 52.27
CA VAL A 335 38.41 24.47 53.08
C VAL A 335 39.41 25.22 53.98
N GLY A 336 39.40 26.56 53.91
CA GLY A 336 40.33 27.43 54.62
C GLY A 336 41.66 27.72 53.89
N ARG A 337 41.93 27.07 52.75
CA ARG A 337 43.10 27.32 51.88
C ARG A 337 42.79 28.19 50.65
N TYR A 338 41.56 28.68 50.55
CA TYR A 338 41.13 29.62 49.53
C TYR A 338 40.16 30.63 50.14
N THR A 339 40.05 31.79 49.51
CA THR A 339 39.10 32.85 49.86
C THR A 339 38.23 33.15 48.65
N VAL A 340 36.92 33.28 48.84
CA VAL A 340 36.01 33.65 47.76
C VAL A 340 35.60 35.10 47.91
N THR A 341 35.85 35.91 46.87
CA THR A 341 35.51 37.33 46.83
C THR A 341 34.70 37.62 45.58
N GLY A 342 33.39 37.84 45.72
CA GLY A 342 32.48 37.95 44.57
C GLY A 342 32.47 36.64 43.77
N ASN A 343 32.78 36.71 42.47
CA ASN A 343 32.90 35.56 41.57
C ASN A 343 34.35 35.04 41.44
N LEU A 344 35.27 35.56 42.26
CA LEU A 344 36.68 35.20 42.22
C LEU A 344 37.02 34.25 43.37
N VAL A 345 37.67 33.14 43.04
CA VAL A 345 38.28 32.23 44.03
C VAL A 345 39.78 32.50 44.04
N LEU A 346 40.30 32.86 45.20
CA LEU A 346 41.73 33.11 45.43
C LEU A 346 42.29 31.97 46.27
N PHE A 347 43.18 31.17 45.69
CA PHE A 347 43.91 30.13 46.42
C PHE A 347 45.12 30.73 47.14
N ASN A 348 45.39 30.25 48.35
CA ASN A 348 46.55 30.70 49.13
C ASN A 348 47.86 30.16 48.55
N ASP A 349 47.82 28.99 47.90
CA ASP A 349 48.96 28.33 47.27
C ASP A 349 48.84 28.32 45.74
N LYS A 350 49.93 28.68 45.06
CA LYS A 350 49.99 28.70 43.59
C LYS A 350 49.74 27.33 42.97
N SER A 351 50.23 26.27 43.62
CA SER A 351 50.00 24.89 43.18
C SER A 351 48.52 24.50 43.21
N ASP A 352 47.76 25.02 44.17
CA ASP A 352 46.33 24.76 44.25
C ASP A 352 45.55 25.54 43.17
N GLU A 353 45.99 26.75 42.84
CA GLU A 353 45.46 27.54 41.73
C GLU A 353 45.68 26.83 40.38
N ASP A 354 46.89 26.35 40.12
CA ASP A 354 47.26 25.71 38.84
C ASP A 354 46.52 24.38 38.65
N ASN A 355 46.35 23.59 39.72
CA ASN A 355 45.57 22.36 39.69
C ASN A 355 44.07 22.62 39.43
N TYR A 356 43.51 23.67 40.05
CA TYR A 356 42.12 24.05 39.78
C TYR A 356 41.94 24.56 38.34
N ALA A 357 42.88 25.35 37.83
CA ALA A 357 42.87 25.82 36.45
C ALA A 357 42.86 24.66 35.45
N LYS A 358 43.55 23.55 35.76
CA LYS A 358 43.52 22.32 34.97
C LYS A 358 42.12 21.68 34.95
N LEU A 359 41.48 21.51 36.11
CA LEU A 359 40.12 20.97 36.22
C LEU A 359 39.10 21.82 35.44
N LEU A 360 39.25 23.15 35.51
CA LEU A 360 38.41 24.08 34.75
C LEU A 360 38.64 23.99 33.25
N GLY A 361 39.90 23.77 32.82
CA GLY A 361 40.24 23.51 31.41
C GLY A 361 39.55 22.25 30.90
N GLU A 362 39.68 21.14 31.63
CA GLU A 362 39.03 19.86 31.29
C GLU A 362 37.50 20.00 31.20
N TYR A 363 36.88 20.74 32.13
CA TYR A 363 35.44 21.04 32.07
C TYR A 363 35.06 21.82 30.79
N ARG A 364 35.84 22.84 30.43
CA ARG A 364 35.59 23.65 29.22
C ARG A 364 35.74 22.83 27.94
N ASP A 365 36.74 21.95 27.89
CA ASP A 365 36.96 21.07 26.73
C ASP A 365 35.80 20.09 26.53
N ILE A 366 35.23 19.57 27.62
CA ILE A 366 34.03 18.71 27.58
C ILE A 366 32.81 19.53 27.13
N LEU A 367 32.64 20.75 27.66
CA LEU A 367 31.52 21.63 27.30
C LEU A 367 31.57 22.03 25.82
N GLU A 368 32.75 22.30 25.28
CA GLU A 368 32.91 22.60 23.85
C GLU A 368 32.53 21.40 22.97
N GLN A 369 32.93 20.19 23.37
CA GLN A 369 32.54 18.96 22.67
C GLN A 369 31.04 18.70 22.75
N TYR A 370 30.42 18.93 23.93
CA TYR A 370 28.98 18.85 24.11
C TYR A 370 28.24 19.78 23.16
N ASN A 371 28.63 21.06 23.10
CA ASN A 371 27.98 22.05 22.24
C ASN A 371 28.07 21.66 20.76
N LYS A 372 29.23 21.16 20.30
CA LYS A 372 29.40 20.66 18.93
C LYS A 372 28.52 19.45 18.63
N ALA A 373 28.42 18.50 19.57
CA ALA A 373 27.56 17.33 19.42
C ALA A 373 26.09 17.72 19.38
N TYR A 374 25.69 18.70 20.19
CA TYR A 374 24.32 19.22 20.22
C TYR A 374 23.94 19.93 18.91
N GLU A 375 24.81 20.80 18.39
CA GLU A 375 24.61 21.46 17.10
C GLU A 375 24.46 20.43 15.97
N ALA A 376 25.35 19.43 15.91
CA ALA A 376 25.29 18.37 14.91
C ALA A 376 23.99 17.55 14.98
N SER A 377 23.54 17.20 16.20
CA SER A 377 22.29 16.47 16.39
C SER A 377 21.07 17.28 15.94
N SER A 378 21.02 18.58 16.30
CA SER A 378 19.94 19.47 15.86
C SER A 378 19.88 19.64 14.33
N GLU A 379 21.04 19.74 13.66
CA GLU A 379 21.10 19.80 12.19
C GLU A 379 20.62 18.49 11.54
N ASN A 380 20.93 17.34 12.14
CA ASN A 380 20.49 16.04 11.64
C ASN A 380 18.99 15.84 11.81
N ASP A 381 18.40 16.26 12.93
CA ASP A 381 16.95 16.24 13.15
C ASP A 381 16.21 17.03 12.05
N GLU A 382 16.67 18.25 11.75
CA GLU A 382 16.08 19.08 10.68
C GLU A 382 16.23 18.42 9.30
N ARG A 383 17.41 17.86 9.01
CA ARG A 383 17.70 17.18 7.74
C ARG A 383 16.84 15.93 7.58
N ASN A 384 16.67 15.14 8.63
CA ASN A 384 15.85 13.94 8.62
C ASN A 384 14.38 14.28 8.35
N LEU A 385 13.87 15.33 8.98
CA LEU A 385 12.53 15.82 8.71
C LEU A 385 12.35 16.27 7.25
N GLN A 386 13.35 16.95 6.68
CA GLN A 386 13.33 17.33 5.26
C GLN A 386 13.35 16.11 4.32
N ILE A 387 14.09 15.05 4.67
CA ILE A 387 14.09 13.80 3.90
C ILE A 387 12.68 13.20 3.89
N LEU A 388 12.03 13.08 5.05
CA LEU A 388 10.67 12.55 5.14
C LEU A 388 9.66 13.40 4.35
N LYS A 389 9.76 14.73 4.41
CA LYS A 389 8.95 15.65 3.58
C LYS A 389 9.19 15.44 2.09
N SER A 390 10.44 15.31 1.67
CA SER A 390 10.78 15.09 0.26
C SER A 390 10.27 13.74 -0.25
N LEU A 391 10.27 12.69 0.58
CA LEU A 391 9.67 11.39 0.24
C LEU A 391 8.16 11.53 0.03
N LEU A 392 7.47 12.26 0.92
CA LEU A 392 6.04 12.54 0.77
C LEU A 392 5.74 13.32 -0.52
N GLU A 393 6.52 14.37 -0.84
CA GLU A 393 6.31 15.20 -2.04
C GLU A 393 6.62 14.47 -3.35
N ASN A 394 7.65 13.62 -3.37
CA ASN A 394 8.04 12.90 -4.58
C ASN A 394 7.10 11.74 -4.90
N ASN A 395 6.46 11.15 -3.89
CA ASN A 395 5.58 10.00 -4.05
C ASN A 395 4.08 10.35 -4.22
N TYR A 396 3.63 11.58 -3.89
CA TYR A 396 2.22 12.00 -3.96
C TYR A 396 1.95 13.47 -4.29
#